data_AF-A0A2W4RLT7-F1
#
_entry.id   AF-A0A2W4RLT7-F1
#
_cell.length_a   1.000
_cell.length_b   1.000
_cell.length_c   1.000
_cell.angle_alpha   90.00
_cell.angle_beta   90.00
_cell.angle_gamma   90.00
#
_symmetry.space_group_name_H-M   'P 1'
#
loop_
_entity.id
_entity.type
_entity.pdbx_description
1 polymer ?
#
loop_
_entity_poly.entity_id
_entity_poly.type
_entity_poly.pdbx_seq_one_letter_code
_entity_poly.pdbx_strand_id
1 'polypeptide(L)'
;MNRDVINIVTVYPVGDYRLCLTFDDGTVQTVDFKPFLTRSSHLDIRAYLDPARFLAFRIEYGELVWGDYDLCFPMMDLYRNDLDHHVCSAVAA
;
A
#
# COMPACT_ATOMS: atom_id res chain seq x y z
N MET A 1 -8.39 9.17 25.87
CA MET A 1 -7.12 8.65 25.34
C MET A 1 -7.48 7.74 24.19
N ASN A 2 -7.71 8.28 23.01
CA ASN A 2 -7.90 7.48 21.82
C ASN A 2 -6.70 7.82 20.93
N ARG A 3 -5.72 6.92 20.94
CA ARG A 3 -4.76 6.86 19.83
C ARG A 3 -5.60 6.24 18.72
N ASP A 4 -6.15 7.08 17.85
CA ASP A 4 -6.98 6.61 16.74
C ASP A 4 -6.08 5.82 15.78
N VAL A 5 -5.98 4.51 16.04
CA VAL A 5 -5.38 3.55 15.14
C VAL A 5 -6.41 3.35 14.05
N ILE A 6 -6.14 3.93 12.88
CA ILE A 6 -6.92 3.68 11.67
C ILE A 6 -6.56 2.28 11.19
N ASN A 7 -7.54 1.49 10.76
CA ASN A 7 -7.31 0.14 10.22
C ASN A 7 -8.01 -0.02 8.88
N ILE A 8 -7.39 -0.74 7.93
CA ILE A 8 -8.01 -1.14 6.68
C ILE A 8 -8.94 -2.32 6.94
N VAL A 9 -10.22 -2.14 6.61
CA VAL A 9 -11.26 -3.17 6.75
C VAL A 9 -11.44 -3.95 5.46
N THR A 10 -11.47 -3.25 4.32
CA THR A 10 -11.61 -3.88 3.00
C THR A 10 -10.74 -3.21 1.96
N VAL A 11 -10.31 -4.00 0.99
CA VAL A 11 -9.53 -3.54 -0.15
C VAL A 11 -10.13 -4.10 -1.43
N TYR A 12 -10.41 -3.23 -2.39
CA TYR A 12 -10.95 -3.60 -3.69
C TYR A 12 -10.01 -3.12 -4.81
N PRO A 13 -9.57 -4.01 -5.72
CA PRO A 13 -8.80 -3.60 -6.87
C PRO A 13 -9.70 -2.86 -7.88
N VAL A 14 -9.31 -1.64 -8.24
CA VAL A 14 -10.04 -0.78 -9.19
C VAL A 14 -9.43 -0.86 -10.61
N GLY A 15 -8.23 -1.42 -10.73
CA GLY A 15 -7.49 -1.53 -11.99
C GLY A 15 -6.38 -0.49 -12.12
N ASP A 16 -5.50 -0.66 -13.11
CA ASP A 16 -4.31 0.19 -13.31
C ASP A 16 -3.37 0.29 -12.10
N TYR A 17 -3.25 -0.77 -11.29
CA TYR A 17 -2.52 -0.76 -10.00
C TYR A 17 -3.09 0.20 -8.96
N ARG A 18 -4.40 0.51 -9.05
CA ARG A 18 -5.15 1.24 -8.04
C ARG A 18 -5.92 0.30 -7.13
N LEU A 19 -5.86 0.57 -5.83
CA LEU A 19 -6.64 -0.13 -4.82
C LEU A 19 -7.51 0.87 -4.08
N CYS A 20 -8.78 0.51 -3.91
CA CYS A 20 -9.73 1.22 -3.08
C CYS A 20 -9.69 0.61 -1.68
N LEU A 21 -9.16 1.37 -0.72
CA LEU A 21 -9.02 1.01 0.67
C LEU A 21 -10.21 1.60 1.44
N THR A 22 -10.94 0.78 2.18
CA THR A 22 -11.95 1.25 3.12
C THR A 22 -11.43 1.05 4.53
N PHE A 23 -11.43 2.14 5.30
CA PHE A 23 -10.99 2.17 6.68
C PHE A 23 -12.17 1.97 7.65
N ASP A 24 -11.85 1.65 8.90
CA ASP A 24 -12.81 1.37 9.97
C ASP A 24 -13.58 2.61 10.45
N ASP A 25 -13.06 3.80 10.21
CA ASP A 25 -13.72 5.08 10.41
C ASP A 25 -14.75 5.43 9.31
N GLY A 26 -14.86 4.59 8.28
CA GLY A 26 -15.70 4.83 7.11
C GLY A 26 -15.04 5.66 6.01
N THR A 27 -13.78 6.07 6.19
CA THR A 27 -13.00 6.73 5.15
C THR A 27 -12.71 5.74 4.03
N VAL A 28 -12.78 6.20 2.79
CA VAL A 28 -12.45 5.41 1.59
C VAL A 28 -11.42 6.16 0.78
N GLN A 29 -10.28 5.51 0.50
CA GLN A 29 -9.21 6.09 -0.29
C GLN A 29 -8.88 5.22 -1.49
N THR A 30 -8.83 5.83 -2.67
CA THR A 30 -8.33 5.16 -3.87
C THR A 30 -6.88 5.55 -4.06
N VAL A 31 -5.98 4.60 -3.79
CA VAL A 31 -4.54 4.81 -3.83
C VAL A 31 -3.97 4.24 -5.12
N ASP A 32 -3.17 5.05 -5.83
CA ASP A 32 -2.47 4.64 -7.06
C ASP A 32 -1.04 4.22 -6.76
N PHE A 33 -0.78 2.92 -6.83
CA PHE A 33 0.55 2.36 -6.60
C PHE A 33 1.43 2.38 -7.86
N LYS A 34 0.86 2.61 -9.05
CA LYS A 34 1.59 2.62 -10.33
C LYS A 34 2.79 3.58 -10.35
N PRO A 35 2.67 4.87 -9.98
CA PRO A 35 3.81 5.78 -9.98
C PRO A 35 4.90 5.35 -9.00
N PHE A 36 4.53 4.79 -7.84
CA PHE A 36 5.48 4.28 -6.85
C PHE A 36 6.24 3.06 -7.38
N LEU A 37 5.53 2.06 -7.93
CA LEU A 37 6.11 0.85 -8.49
C LEU A 37 7.03 1.15 -9.70
N THR A 38 6.64 2.11 -10.53
CA THR A 38 7.43 2.49 -11.73
C THR A 38 8.66 3.33 -11.41
N ARG A 39 8.60 4.19 -10.38
CA ARG A 39 9.74 4.99 -9.91
C ARG A 39 10.75 4.18 -9.10
N SER A 40 10.32 3.07 -8.51
CA SER A 40 11.20 2.22 -7.69
C SER A 40 12.28 1.55 -8.54
N SER A 41 13.54 1.67 -8.10
CA SER A 41 14.70 1.02 -8.71
C SER A 41 14.96 -0.39 -8.14
N HIS A 42 14.30 -0.75 -7.04
CA HIS A 42 14.42 -2.06 -6.41
C HIS A 42 13.74 -3.14 -7.25
N LEU A 43 14.47 -4.23 -7.52
CA LEU A 43 14.00 -5.35 -8.33
C LEU A 43 12.76 -6.02 -7.73
N ASP A 44 12.68 -6.10 -6.40
CA ASP A 44 11.56 -6.72 -5.69
C ASP A 44 10.27 -5.90 -5.82
N ILE A 45 10.37 -4.57 -5.70
CA ILE A 45 9.23 -3.66 -5.93
C ILE A 45 8.79 -3.71 -7.40
N ARG A 46 9.74 -3.74 -8.34
CA ARG A 46 9.44 -3.88 -9.77
C ARG A 46 8.77 -5.20 -10.11
N ALA A 47 8.97 -6.26 -9.34
CA ALA A 47 8.27 -7.51 -9.55
C ALA A 47 6.75 -7.35 -9.37
N TYR A 48 6.29 -6.38 -8.57
CA TYR A 48 4.87 -6.04 -8.43
C TYR A 48 4.32 -5.21 -9.61
N LEU A 49 5.12 -4.88 -10.64
CA LEU A 49 4.60 -4.50 -11.95
C LEU A 49 4.00 -5.69 -12.71
N ASP A 50 4.11 -6.91 -12.18
CA ASP A 50 3.27 -8.02 -12.62
C ASP A 50 1.90 -7.93 -11.89
N PRO A 51 0.78 -7.77 -12.63
CA PRO A 51 -0.55 -7.74 -12.04
C PRO A 51 -0.86 -8.93 -11.14
N ALA A 52 -0.34 -10.13 -11.46
CA ALA A 52 -0.58 -11.33 -10.65
C ALA A 52 0.06 -11.21 -9.26
N ARG A 53 1.26 -10.63 -9.17
CA ARG A 53 1.95 -10.36 -7.90
C ARG A 53 1.30 -9.21 -7.16
N PHE A 54 0.90 -8.16 -7.87
CA PHE A 54 0.23 -7.01 -7.28
C PHE A 54 -1.12 -7.39 -6.65
N LEU A 55 -1.91 -8.23 -7.34
CA LEU A 55 -3.21 -8.69 -6.86
C LEU A 55 -3.10 -9.75 -5.74
N ALA A 56 -1.90 -10.26 -5.46
CA ALA A 56 -1.63 -11.18 -4.36
C ALA A 56 -1.43 -10.46 -3.01
N PHE A 57 -1.96 -9.24 -2.86
CA PHE A 57 -1.96 -8.52 -1.60
C PHE A 57 -2.80 -9.24 -0.54
N ARG A 58 -2.46 -9.02 0.73
CA ARG A 58 -3.22 -9.50 1.88
C ARG A 58 -3.36 -8.41 2.92
N ILE A 59 -4.47 -8.46 3.66
CA ILE A 59 -4.69 -7.58 4.81
C ILE A 59 -4.25 -8.35 6.05
N GLU A 60 -3.25 -7.83 6.75
CA GLU A 60 -2.76 -8.38 8.02
C GLU A 60 -2.83 -7.31 9.10
N TYR A 61 -3.47 -7.61 10.23
CA TYR A 61 -3.61 -6.68 11.35
C TYR A 61 -4.20 -5.30 10.98
N GLY A 62 -5.00 -5.22 9.93
CA GLY A 62 -5.56 -3.95 9.44
C GLY A 62 -4.61 -3.17 8.53
N GLU A 63 -3.49 -3.76 8.13
CA GLU A 63 -2.52 -3.19 7.20
C GLU A 63 -2.46 -3.98 5.90
N LEU A 64 -2.06 -3.31 4.83
CA LEU A 64 -1.92 -3.91 3.51
C LEU A 64 -0.49 -4.39 3.30
N VAL A 65 -0.32 -5.69 3.08
CA VAL A 65 0.98 -6.36 2.95
C VAL A 65 1.01 -7.15 1.65
N TRP A 66 2.16 -7.14 0.97
CA TRP A 66 2.42 -8.04 -0.15
C TRP A 66 3.62 -8.95 0.15
N GLY A 67 3.56 -10.17 -0.37
CA GLY A 67 4.67 -11.12 -0.23
C GLY A 67 5.03 -11.38 1.22
N ASP A 68 6.31 -11.55 1.54
CA ASP A 68 6.77 -11.77 2.92
C ASP A 68 7.21 -10.46 3.59
N TYR A 69 6.33 -9.47 3.59
CA TYR A 69 6.63 -8.07 3.93
C TYR A 69 7.59 -7.39 2.94
N ASP A 70 7.62 -7.89 1.71
CA ASP A 70 8.41 -7.30 0.61
C ASP A 70 7.94 -5.89 0.26
N LEU A 71 6.63 -5.66 0.38
CA LEU A 71 6.01 -4.35 0.22
C LEU A 71 5.02 -4.10 1.35
N CYS A 72 5.29 -3.05 2.12
CA CYS A 72 4.39 -2.49 3.11
C CYS A 72 4.41 -0.96 3.00
N PHE A 73 3.29 -0.34 3.32
CA PHE A 73 3.18 1.12 3.33
C PHE A 73 2.69 1.58 4.69
N PRO A 74 3.17 2.73 5.19
CA PRO A 74 2.64 3.32 6.40
C PRO A 74 1.14 3.56 6.27
N MET A 75 0.36 3.17 7.28
CA MET A 75 -1.09 3.37 7.32
C MET A 75 -1.48 4.83 7.03
N MET A 76 -0.71 5.78 7.56
CA MET A 76 -0.96 7.21 7.37
C MET A 76 -0.75 7.68 5.93
N ASP A 77 0.17 7.07 5.18
CA ASP A 77 0.43 7.42 3.77
C ASP A 77 -0.72 6.92 2.91
N LEU A 78 -1.20 5.71 3.17
CA LEU A 78 -2.41 5.16 2.54
C LEU A 78 -3.64 6.00 2.87
N TYR A 79 -3.81 6.38 4.13
CA TYR A 79 -4.93 7.20 4.58
C TYR A 79 -4.90 8.62 3.99
N ARG A 80 -3.72 9.22 3.82
CA ARG A 80 -3.56 10.53 3.18
C ARG A 80 -3.51 10.48 1.66
N ASN A 81 -3.44 9.28 1.08
CA ASN A 81 -3.14 9.04 -0.33
C ASN A 81 -1.84 9.78 -0.75
N ASP A 82 -0.83 9.74 0.12
CA ASP A 82 0.47 10.37 -0.10
C ASP A 82 1.57 9.31 -0.11
N LEU A 83 1.65 8.60 -1.24
CA LEU A 83 2.73 7.65 -1.52
C LEU A 83 4.01 8.35 -2.03
N ASP A 84 3.97 9.67 -2.24
CA ASP A 84 5.04 10.43 -2.88
C ASP A 84 5.99 11.08 -1.85
N HIS A 85 5.48 11.41 -0.65
CA HIS A 85 6.24 12.17 0.36
C HIS A 85 7.41 11.40 1.01
N HIS A 86 7.42 10.07 0.93
CA HIS A 86 8.45 9.24 1.55
C HIS A 86 9.18 8.32 0.56
N VAL A 87 9.62 8.86 -0.58
CA VAL A 87 10.84 8.32 -1.21
C VAL A 87 12.04 8.75 -0.37
N CYS A 88 12.31 8.01 0.71
CA CYS A 88 13.64 7.62 1.18
C CYS A 88 13.55 6.96 2.57
N SER A 89 13.48 5.63 2.60
CA SER A 89 14.21 4.80 3.58
C SER A 89 14.03 3.33 3.21
N ALA A 90 14.51 2.92 2.03
CA ALA A 90 14.90 1.53 1.88
C ALA A 90 16.13 1.34 2.79
N VAL A 91 15.93 0.61 3.88
CA VAL A 91 16.95 0.28 4.87
C VAL A 91 18.13 -0.37 4.15
N ALA A 92 19.30 0.24 4.35
CA ALA A 92 20.58 -0.34 4.02
C ALA A 92 20.75 -1.69 4.74
N ALA A 93 21.10 -2.73 4.00
CA ALA A 93 21.91 -3.84 4.45
C ALA A 93 22.72 -4.37 3.28
#